data_AF-A0A2S4W2Y8-F1
#
_entry.id   AF-A0A2S4W2Y8-F1
#
_cell.length_a   1.000
_cell.length_b   1.000
_cell.length_c   1.000
_cell.angle_alpha   90.00
_cell.angle_beta   90.00
_cell.angle_gamma   90.00
#
_symmetry.space_group_name_H-M   'P 1'
#
loop_
_entity.id
_entity.type
_entity.pdbx_description
1 polymer ?
#
loop_
_entity_poly.entity_id
_entity_poly.type
_entity_poly.pdbx_seq_one_letter_code
_entity_poly.pdbx_strand_id
1 'polypeptide(L)'
;MAEHVSAILGQLRIAHSERTSIGRSQRKETHRKGSKKSKSNGAQIVSPEIESIVLLRLRPLITHTYVFPFIFAYPLAAYAYFFEYDRYLRSVDGESQEWTFLLCVTVFGGHALSWLATRWNTSIRQAATSFRVTDINKADLVKVIPKLNKGMPAFCPILHSKRTVQTSKSGENRQETILYIEYQRDHYFYSPTSHSFGLLAYPSDSNPHVDFDNFDRNLQ
;
A
#
# COMPACT_ATOMS: atom_id res chain seq x y z
N MET A 1 20.71 62.63 -23.04
CA MET A 1 20.21 61.24 -23.01
C MET A 1 19.21 61.03 -21.86
N ALA A 2 18.11 61.78 -21.83
CA ALA A 2 17.04 61.62 -20.82
C ALA A 2 15.62 61.61 -21.44
N GLU A 3 15.53 61.65 -22.77
CA GLU A 3 14.26 61.79 -23.50
C GLU A 3 13.79 60.45 -24.12
N HIS A 4 14.63 59.42 -24.17
CA HIS A 4 14.32 58.15 -24.85
C HIS A 4 13.73 57.05 -23.95
N VAL A 5 13.63 57.27 -22.64
CA VAL A 5 13.16 56.21 -21.69
C VAL A 5 11.67 56.33 -21.37
N SER A 6 11.06 57.51 -21.59
CA SER A 6 9.64 57.76 -21.26
C SER A 6 8.66 57.17 -22.30
N ALA A 7 9.09 57.03 -23.57
CA ALA A 7 8.21 56.57 -24.65
C ALA A 7 7.95 55.04 -24.64
N ILE A 8 8.83 54.23 -24.02
CA ILE A 8 8.69 52.76 -24.03
C ILE A 8 7.79 52.27 -22.88
N LEU A 9 7.72 52.99 -21.76
CA LEU A 9 6.85 52.62 -20.64
C LEU A 9 5.37 53.00 -20.84
N GLY A 10 5.06 53.86 -21.82
CA GLY A 10 3.68 54.23 -22.17
C GLY A 10 2.93 53.21 -23.02
N GLN A 11 3.64 52.37 -23.78
CA GLN A 11 3.03 51.39 -24.71
C GLN A 11 2.82 49.99 -24.11
N LEU A 12 3.40 49.70 -22.93
CA LEU A 12 3.23 48.38 -22.29
C LEU A 12 2.02 48.31 -21.34
N ARG A 13 1.38 49.44 -21.02
CA ARG A 13 0.20 49.50 -20.13
C ARG A 13 -1.14 49.38 -20.89
N ILE A 14 -1.12 49.54 -22.21
CA ILE A 14 -2.30 49.45 -23.11
C ILE A 14 -2.22 48.17 -23.97
N ALA A 15 -1.63 47.10 -23.44
CA ALA A 15 -1.68 45.76 -24.04
C ALA A 15 -2.21 44.69 -23.07
N HIS A 16 -2.55 45.06 -21.83
CA HIS A 16 -3.05 44.13 -20.81
C HIS A 16 -4.57 44.24 -20.59
N SER A 17 -5.29 45.11 -21.31
CA SER A 17 -6.71 45.39 -21.07
C SER A 17 -7.69 44.77 -22.08
N GLU A 18 -7.21 44.08 -23.12
CA GLU A 18 -8.07 43.45 -24.13
C GLU A 18 -7.48 42.10 -24.56
N ARG A 19 -7.66 41.08 -23.73
CA ARG A 19 -7.76 39.72 -24.24
C ARG A 19 -8.43 38.82 -23.22
N THR A 20 -9.47 38.15 -23.70
CA THR A 20 -10.06 36.93 -23.14
C THR A 20 -11.09 37.10 -22.01
N SER A 21 -12.19 37.78 -22.34
CA SER A 21 -13.51 37.24 -21.98
C SER A 21 -13.75 35.98 -22.82
N ILE A 22 -13.45 34.81 -22.27
CA ILE A 22 -13.81 33.52 -22.87
C ILE A 22 -14.59 32.73 -21.83
N GLY A 23 -15.83 32.42 -22.20
CA GLY A 23 -16.83 31.79 -21.38
C GLY A 23 -16.32 30.53 -20.68
N ARG A 24 -16.52 30.50 -19.36
CA ARG A 24 -16.33 29.31 -18.53
C ARG A 24 -17.48 28.36 -18.79
N SER A 25 -17.37 27.64 -19.90
CA SER A 25 -18.21 26.50 -20.25
C SER A 25 -18.17 25.48 -19.10
N GLN A 26 -19.36 25.14 -18.61
CA GLN A 26 -19.62 24.12 -17.61
C GLN A 26 -19.03 22.77 -18.08
N ARG A 27 -17.82 22.47 -17.64
CA ARG A 27 -17.21 21.15 -17.77
C ARG A 27 -17.95 20.20 -16.83
N LYS A 28 -19.04 19.61 -17.33
CA LYS A 28 -19.67 18.42 -16.75
C LYS A 28 -18.59 17.34 -16.64
N GLU A 29 -18.00 17.19 -15.45
CA GLU A 29 -17.25 16.00 -15.08
C GLU A 29 -18.23 14.84 -15.06
N THR A 30 -18.29 14.15 -16.19
CA THR A 30 -18.94 12.86 -16.31
C THR A 30 -18.18 11.90 -15.39
N HIS A 31 -18.82 11.58 -14.27
CA HIS A 31 -18.47 10.45 -13.42
C HIS A 31 -18.30 9.21 -14.30
N ARG A 32 -17.05 8.87 -14.64
CA ARG A 32 -16.70 7.61 -15.29
C ARG A 32 -16.79 6.49 -14.24
N LYS A 33 -18.02 6.14 -13.86
CA LYS A 33 -18.33 4.89 -13.17
C LYS A 33 -18.03 3.75 -14.13
N GLY A 34 -16.88 3.13 -13.92
CA GLY A 34 -16.43 1.99 -14.70
C GLY A 34 -15.24 1.32 -14.08
N SER A 35 -15.21 1.19 -12.74
CA SER A 35 -14.32 0.23 -12.10
C SER A 35 -14.83 -1.16 -12.47
N LYS A 36 -14.23 -1.73 -13.53
CA LYS A 36 -14.40 -3.13 -13.89
C LYS A 36 -14.04 -3.94 -12.65
N LYS A 37 -15.05 -4.47 -11.97
CA LYS A 37 -14.91 -5.40 -10.85
C LYS A 37 -14.28 -6.66 -11.43
N SER A 38 -12.95 -6.67 -11.50
CA SER A 38 -12.18 -7.89 -11.74
C SER A 38 -12.60 -8.84 -10.64
N LYS A 39 -13.36 -9.87 -11.03
CA LYS A 39 -13.82 -10.93 -10.14
C LYS A 39 -12.59 -11.72 -9.74
N SER A 40 -11.82 -11.18 -8.80
CA SER A 40 -10.68 -11.88 -8.23
C SER A 40 -11.25 -13.02 -7.40
N ASN A 41 -10.91 -14.26 -7.74
CA ASN A 41 -11.21 -15.47 -6.97
C ASN A 41 -10.47 -15.51 -5.61
N GLY A 42 -10.22 -14.35 -5.00
CA GLY A 42 -9.60 -14.20 -3.69
C GLY A 42 -10.65 -13.87 -2.63
N ALA A 43 -10.26 -13.93 -1.36
CA ALA A 43 -11.14 -13.64 -0.24
C ALA A 43 -11.88 -12.31 -0.39
N GLN A 44 -13.18 -12.34 -0.13
CA GLN A 44 -14.04 -11.15 -0.19
C GLN A 44 -14.04 -10.42 1.17
N ILE A 45 -14.39 -9.14 1.17
CA ILE A 45 -14.54 -8.34 2.39
C ILE A 45 -15.97 -7.79 2.47
N VAL A 46 -16.59 -7.93 3.64
CA VAL A 46 -17.90 -7.38 3.97
C VAL A 46 -17.67 -6.32 5.05
N SER A 47 -17.39 -5.09 4.62
CA SER A 47 -17.17 -3.95 5.51
C SER A 47 -17.57 -2.63 4.84
N PRO A 48 -18.14 -1.67 5.60
CA PRO A 48 -18.41 -0.33 5.08
C PRO A 48 -17.13 0.48 4.83
N GLU A 49 -15.98 0.13 5.41
CA GLU A 49 -14.76 0.95 5.35
C GLU A 49 -13.73 0.48 4.32
N ILE A 50 -13.70 -0.82 4.07
CA ILE A 50 -12.72 -1.46 3.20
C ILE A 50 -13.33 -1.64 1.80
N GLU A 51 -12.57 -1.28 0.77
CA GLU A 51 -12.99 -1.48 -0.62
C GLU A 51 -12.62 -2.87 -1.11
N SER A 52 -11.36 -3.27 -0.90
CA SER A 52 -10.85 -4.54 -1.35
C SER A 52 -9.67 -5.02 -0.51
N ILE A 53 -9.44 -6.33 -0.56
CA ILE A 53 -8.31 -6.98 0.10
C ILE A 53 -7.49 -7.76 -0.92
N VAL A 54 -6.18 -7.80 -0.69
CA VAL A 54 -5.25 -8.60 -1.49
C VAL A 54 -4.49 -9.52 -0.55
N LEU A 55 -4.64 -10.82 -0.75
CA LEU A 55 -3.90 -11.84 -0.01
C LEU A 55 -2.47 -11.92 -0.56
N LEU A 56 -1.52 -11.93 0.36
CA LEU A 56 -0.09 -11.86 0.09
C LEU A 56 0.65 -12.95 0.87
N ARG A 57 1.65 -13.52 0.20
CA ARG A 57 2.65 -14.38 0.82
C ARG A 57 3.97 -13.63 0.90
N LEU A 58 4.66 -13.72 2.03
CA LEU A 58 5.95 -13.06 2.20
C LEU A 58 7.01 -13.77 1.36
N ARG A 59 7.87 -12.96 0.76
CA ARG A 59 9.03 -13.42 0.00
C ARG A 59 10.28 -13.41 0.90
N PRO A 60 11.19 -14.40 0.81
CA PRO A 60 12.40 -14.41 1.63
C PRO A 60 13.33 -13.23 1.31
N LEU A 61 14.02 -12.72 2.34
CA LEU A 61 14.85 -11.50 2.31
C LEU A 61 15.83 -11.40 1.14
N ILE A 62 16.52 -12.50 0.80
CA ILE A 62 17.50 -12.56 -0.29
C ILE A 62 16.89 -12.25 -1.65
N THR A 63 15.64 -12.67 -1.85
CA THR A 63 14.97 -12.48 -3.14
C THR A 63 14.31 -11.11 -3.26
N HIS A 64 14.43 -10.22 -2.26
CA HIS A 64 13.91 -8.86 -2.35
C HIS A 64 14.55 -8.12 -3.53
N THR A 65 13.72 -7.43 -4.30
CA THR A 65 14.14 -6.76 -5.55
C THR A 65 15.18 -5.66 -5.28
N TYR A 66 15.26 -5.13 -4.06
CA TYR A 66 16.26 -4.14 -3.66
C TYR A 66 17.54 -4.77 -3.09
N VAL A 67 17.58 -6.08 -2.82
CA VAL A 67 18.77 -6.80 -2.33
C VAL A 67 19.47 -7.48 -3.50
N PHE A 68 18.69 -8.13 -4.37
CA PHE A 68 19.19 -8.93 -5.48
C PHE A 68 20.16 -8.18 -6.43
N PRO A 69 19.90 -6.96 -6.92
CA PRO A 69 20.87 -6.28 -7.79
C PRO A 69 22.13 -5.85 -7.04
N PHE A 70 22.02 -5.49 -5.77
CA PHE A 70 23.15 -5.00 -4.98
C PHE A 70 24.08 -6.11 -4.52
N ILE A 71 23.57 -7.34 -4.33
CA ILE A 71 24.42 -8.49 -4.00
C ILE A 71 25.45 -8.79 -5.10
N PHE A 72 25.15 -8.44 -6.36
CA PHE A 72 26.11 -8.51 -7.48
C PHE A 72 26.90 -7.21 -7.64
N ALA A 73 26.29 -6.05 -7.36
CA ALA A 73 26.97 -4.76 -7.47
C ALA A 73 28.14 -4.63 -6.48
N TYR A 74 28.02 -5.11 -5.24
CA TYR A 74 29.09 -5.04 -4.24
C TYR A 74 30.36 -5.80 -4.62
N PRO A 75 30.33 -7.09 -5.02
CA PRO A 75 31.53 -7.79 -5.44
C PRO A 75 32.10 -7.22 -6.75
N LEU A 76 31.25 -6.72 -7.66
CA LEU A 76 31.72 -6.03 -8.87
C LEU A 76 32.46 -4.72 -8.55
N ALA A 77 31.91 -3.93 -7.62
CA ALA A 77 32.54 -2.72 -7.11
C ALA A 77 33.86 -3.03 -6.39
N ALA A 78 33.89 -4.07 -5.56
CA ALA A 78 35.11 -4.52 -4.89
C ALA A 78 36.16 -5.00 -5.90
N TYR A 79 35.75 -5.75 -6.92
CA TYR A 79 36.65 -6.20 -7.99
C TYR A 79 37.26 -5.02 -8.75
N ALA A 80 36.43 -4.05 -9.17
CA ALA A 80 36.91 -2.84 -9.83
C ALA A 80 37.88 -2.03 -8.95
N TYR A 81 37.65 -2.01 -7.63
CA TYR A 81 38.52 -1.30 -6.69
C TYR A 81 39.86 -2.02 -6.42
N PHE A 82 39.84 -3.34 -6.20
CA PHE A 82 41.04 -4.09 -5.80
C PHE A 82 41.90 -4.57 -6.97
N PHE A 83 41.30 -4.96 -8.10
CA PHE A 83 42.03 -5.59 -9.20
C PHE A 83 42.27 -4.66 -10.39
N GLU A 84 41.35 -3.74 -10.65
CA GLU A 84 41.33 -2.98 -11.91
C GLU A 84 41.15 -1.48 -11.69
N TYR A 85 41.73 -0.98 -10.59
CA TYR A 85 41.68 0.44 -10.23
C TYR A 85 42.23 1.34 -11.35
N ASP A 86 43.41 1.01 -11.86
CA ASP A 86 44.07 1.79 -12.92
C ASP A 86 43.35 1.74 -14.27
N ARG A 87 42.48 0.75 -14.50
CA ARG A 87 41.73 0.60 -15.77
C ARG A 87 40.38 1.31 -15.75
N TYR A 88 39.67 1.26 -14.63
CA TYR A 88 38.28 1.73 -14.54
C TYR A 88 38.07 2.96 -13.66
N LEU A 89 38.93 3.18 -12.67
CA LEU A 89 38.77 4.25 -11.68
C LEU A 89 39.81 5.36 -11.84
N ARG A 90 40.82 5.15 -12.68
CA ARG A 90 41.78 6.17 -13.08
C ARG A 90 41.24 7.00 -14.23
N SER A 91 41.06 8.29 -13.96
CA SER A 91 40.74 9.27 -15.00
C SER A 91 41.95 9.51 -15.91
N VAL A 92 41.67 9.94 -17.15
CA VAL A 92 42.69 10.34 -18.14
C VAL A 92 43.59 11.47 -17.62
N ASP A 93 43.08 12.28 -16.69
CA ASP A 93 43.76 13.47 -16.14
C ASP A 93 44.54 13.19 -14.84
N GLY A 94 44.58 11.94 -14.37
CA GLY A 94 45.35 11.53 -13.18
C GLY A 94 44.65 11.77 -11.83
N GLU A 95 43.49 12.41 -11.81
CA GLU A 95 42.68 12.60 -10.60
C GLU A 95 41.71 11.42 -10.40
N SER A 96 42.15 10.40 -9.67
CA SER A 96 41.41 9.13 -9.51
C SER A 96 40.31 9.14 -8.44
N GLN A 97 40.16 10.24 -7.70
CA GLN A 97 39.29 10.30 -6.51
C GLN A 97 37.79 10.39 -6.86
N GLU A 98 37.45 11.04 -7.97
CA GLU A 98 36.06 11.34 -8.35
C GLU A 98 35.28 10.07 -8.73
N TRP A 99 35.91 9.15 -9.47
CA TRP A 99 35.27 7.92 -9.93
C TRP A 99 34.98 6.94 -8.81
N THR A 100 35.86 6.86 -7.81
CA THR A 100 35.63 6.04 -6.61
C THR A 100 34.48 6.61 -5.77
N PHE A 101 34.37 7.95 -5.68
CA PHE A 101 33.26 8.61 -5.01
C PHE A 101 31.93 8.33 -5.71
N LEU A 102 31.87 8.50 -7.04
CA LEU A 102 30.67 8.18 -7.82
C LEU A 102 30.26 6.71 -7.68
N LEU A 103 31.23 5.79 -7.71
CA LEU A 103 30.97 4.36 -7.51
C LEU A 103 30.40 4.10 -6.10
N CYS A 104 30.96 4.70 -5.06
CA CYS A 104 30.48 4.58 -3.69
C CYS A 104 29.05 5.12 -3.53
N VAL A 105 28.77 6.35 -4.02
CA VAL A 105 27.44 6.97 -3.96
C VAL A 105 26.43 6.17 -4.77
N THR A 106 26.80 5.67 -5.95
CA THR A 106 25.89 4.89 -6.80
C THR A 106 25.51 3.57 -6.13
N VAL A 107 26.49 2.85 -5.58
CA VAL A 107 26.23 1.55 -4.93
C VAL A 107 25.52 1.75 -3.60
N PHE A 108 26.09 2.52 -2.67
CA PHE A 108 25.53 2.69 -1.33
C PHE A 108 24.28 3.57 -1.33
N GLY A 109 24.33 4.73 -2.00
CA GLY A 109 23.21 5.64 -2.12
C GLY A 109 22.07 5.03 -2.95
N GLY A 110 22.38 4.33 -4.04
CA GLY A 110 21.39 3.57 -4.79
C GLY A 110 20.72 2.46 -3.96
N HIS A 111 21.49 1.76 -3.12
CA HIS A 111 20.95 0.72 -2.24
C HIS A 111 20.00 1.32 -1.19
N ALA A 112 20.44 2.38 -0.52
CA ALA A 112 19.65 3.10 0.48
C ALA A 112 18.37 3.71 -0.13
N LEU A 113 18.47 4.31 -1.31
CA LEU A 113 17.32 4.90 -2.01
C LEU A 113 16.32 3.82 -2.45
N SER A 114 16.81 2.69 -2.95
CA SER A 114 15.96 1.55 -3.32
C SER A 114 15.20 1.02 -2.10
N TRP A 115 15.87 0.90 -0.95
CA TRP A 115 15.23 0.53 0.30
C TRP A 115 14.18 1.55 0.75
N LEU A 116 14.51 2.84 0.69
CA LEU A 116 13.59 3.92 1.10
C LEU A 116 12.34 4.01 0.20
N ALA A 117 12.51 3.81 -1.11
CA ALA A 117 11.40 3.77 -2.06
C ALA A 117 10.36 2.70 -1.66
N THR A 118 10.79 1.56 -1.12
CA THR A 118 9.87 0.53 -0.59
C THR A 118 9.13 0.97 0.67
N ARG A 119 9.59 1.99 1.40
CA ARG A 119 8.91 2.48 2.61
C ARG A 119 7.92 3.59 2.34
N TRP A 120 8.14 4.38 1.30
CA TRP A 120 7.23 5.46 0.93
C TRP A 120 6.03 5.00 0.09
N ASN A 121 6.20 3.95 -0.70
CA ASN A 121 5.14 3.46 -1.57
C ASN A 121 4.76 2.02 -1.22
N THR A 122 3.52 1.82 -0.79
CA THR A 122 2.99 0.50 -0.41
C THR A 122 2.84 -0.46 -1.60
N SER A 123 2.68 0.04 -2.82
CA SER A 123 2.65 -0.79 -4.03
C SER A 123 4.04 -1.26 -4.43
N ILE A 124 5.05 -0.39 -4.35
CA ILE A 124 6.46 -0.78 -4.54
C ILE A 124 6.86 -1.79 -3.46
N ARG A 125 6.49 -1.52 -2.20
CA ARG A 125 6.72 -2.46 -1.10
C ARG A 125 6.13 -3.83 -1.40
N GLN A 126 4.86 -3.88 -1.80
CA GLN A 126 4.18 -5.13 -2.13
C GLN A 126 4.93 -5.90 -3.22
N ALA A 127 5.30 -5.24 -4.33
CA ALA A 127 6.04 -5.85 -5.42
C ALA A 127 7.43 -6.34 -4.99
N ALA A 128 8.09 -5.62 -4.07
CA ALA A 128 9.42 -5.95 -3.60
C ALA A 128 9.45 -7.02 -2.49
N THR A 129 8.38 -7.22 -1.72
CA THR A 129 8.42 -8.10 -0.53
C THR A 129 7.43 -9.25 -0.56
N SER A 130 6.52 -9.31 -1.52
CA SER A 130 5.42 -10.28 -1.47
C SER A 130 4.93 -10.75 -2.83
N PHE A 131 4.34 -11.95 -2.84
CA PHE A 131 3.61 -12.49 -3.97
C PHE A 131 2.11 -12.48 -3.69
N ARG A 132 1.30 -12.22 -4.72
CA ARG A 132 -0.16 -12.30 -4.62
C ARG A 132 -0.60 -13.76 -4.62
N VAL A 133 -1.48 -14.10 -3.68
CA VAL A 133 -2.04 -15.44 -3.52
C VAL A 133 -3.57 -15.37 -3.58
N THR A 134 -4.23 -16.45 -3.99
CA THR A 134 -5.69 -16.58 -3.99
C THR A 134 -6.20 -17.33 -2.76
N ASP A 135 -5.43 -18.31 -2.29
CA ASP A 135 -5.79 -19.20 -1.19
C ASP A 135 -5.46 -18.56 0.17
N ILE A 136 -6.44 -18.56 1.08
CA ILE A 136 -6.25 -17.99 2.42
C ILE A 136 -5.24 -18.77 3.27
N ASN A 137 -5.23 -20.10 3.18
CA ASN A 137 -4.36 -20.98 3.96
C ASN A 137 -2.87 -20.82 3.61
N LYS A 138 -2.58 -20.23 2.45
CA LYS A 138 -1.24 -20.02 1.92
C LYS A 138 -0.74 -18.59 2.15
N ALA A 139 -1.62 -17.69 2.58
CA ALA A 139 -1.34 -16.29 2.75
C ALA A 139 -0.81 -16.02 4.17
N ASP A 140 0.16 -15.12 4.27
CA ASP A 140 0.75 -14.69 5.55
C ASP A 140 0.25 -13.29 5.93
N LEU A 141 -0.06 -12.48 4.91
CA LEU A 141 -0.33 -11.06 5.04
C LEU A 141 -1.52 -10.68 4.15
N VAL A 142 -2.30 -9.71 4.58
CA VAL A 142 -3.37 -9.10 3.80
C VAL A 142 -3.04 -7.64 3.58
N LYS A 143 -3.05 -7.18 2.34
CA LYS A 143 -3.07 -5.76 2.03
C LYS A 143 -4.51 -5.29 1.97
N VAL A 144 -4.88 -4.41 2.89
CA VAL A 144 -6.20 -3.79 2.97
C VAL A 144 -6.17 -2.49 2.18
N ILE A 145 -7.11 -2.35 1.24
CA ILE A 145 -7.30 -1.13 0.46
C ILE A 145 -8.58 -0.46 0.98
N PRO A 146 -8.47 0.64 1.74
CA PRO A 146 -9.63 1.37 2.25
C PRO A 146 -10.40 2.04 1.10
N LYS A 147 -11.67 2.33 1.35
CA LYS A 147 -12.45 3.20 0.46
C LYS A 147 -11.87 4.62 0.43
N LEU A 148 -12.23 5.37 -0.60
CA LEU A 148 -11.90 6.79 -0.71
C LEU A 148 -12.29 7.52 0.59
N ASN A 149 -11.37 8.32 1.13
CA ASN A 149 -11.49 9.07 2.40
C ASN A 149 -11.43 8.25 3.70
N LYS A 150 -11.13 6.95 3.65
CA LYS A 150 -10.97 6.09 4.86
C LYS A 150 -9.51 5.78 5.20
N GLY A 151 -8.58 6.57 4.68
CA GLY A 151 -7.15 6.50 5.01
C GLY A 151 -6.29 5.87 3.91
N MET A 152 -5.11 5.38 4.32
CA MET A 152 -4.11 4.80 3.41
C MET A 152 -4.13 3.26 3.45
N PRO A 153 -3.72 2.59 2.35
CA PRO A 153 -3.61 1.14 2.33
C PRO A 153 -2.59 0.64 3.36
N ALA A 154 -2.96 -0.41 4.09
CA ALA A 154 -2.15 -0.99 5.14
C ALA A 154 -1.89 -2.47 4.90
N PHE A 155 -0.83 -2.98 5.52
CA PHE A 155 -0.51 -4.40 5.54
C PHE A 155 -0.86 -4.95 6.92
N CYS A 156 -1.73 -5.94 6.97
CA CYS A 156 -2.20 -6.58 8.19
C CYS A 156 -1.78 -8.06 8.17
N PRO A 157 -1.09 -8.57 9.20
CA PRO A 157 -0.79 -9.99 9.32
C PRO A 157 -2.06 -10.81 9.54
N ILE A 158 -2.09 -12.02 9.00
CA ILE A 158 -3.17 -12.98 9.28
C ILE A 158 -2.86 -13.67 10.60
N LEU A 159 -3.71 -13.43 11.60
CA LEU A 159 -3.57 -14.00 12.93
C LEU A 159 -4.43 -15.27 13.06
N HIS A 160 -3.88 -16.24 13.77
CA HIS A 160 -4.50 -17.54 14.02
C HIS A 160 -4.77 -17.68 15.51
N SER A 161 -6.04 -17.81 15.89
CA SER A 161 -6.43 -18.09 17.28
C SER A 161 -6.99 -19.50 17.38
N LYS A 162 -6.52 -20.27 18.36
CA LYS A 162 -7.06 -21.61 18.66
C LYS A 162 -8.19 -21.44 19.68
N ARG A 163 -9.41 -21.81 19.30
CA ARG A 163 -10.57 -21.82 20.20
C ARG A 163 -10.98 -23.26 20.48
N THR A 164 -11.08 -23.61 21.75
CA THR A 164 -11.72 -24.86 22.18
C THR A 164 -13.22 -24.60 22.24
N VAL A 165 -13.98 -25.20 21.34
CA VAL A 165 -15.45 -25.12 21.37
C VAL A 165 -15.97 -26.33 22.12
N GLN A 166 -16.51 -26.10 23.31
CA GLN A 166 -17.25 -27.13 24.02
C GLN A 166 -18.59 -27.31 23.33
N THR A 167 -18.74 -28.40 22.57
CA THR A 167 -20.02 -28.71 21.96
C THR A 167 -20.91 -29.32 23.03
N SER A 168 -21.95 -28.58 23.43
CA SER A 168 -22.87 -28.88 24.54
C SER A 168 -23.69 -30.18 24.40
N LYS A 169 -23.44 -30.98 23.35
CA LYS A 169 -24.15 -32.24 23.08
C LYS A 169 -23.27 -33.49 23.05
N SER A 170 -21.94 -33.41 23.08
CA SER A 170 -21.08 -34.61 22.91
C SER A 170 -19.85 -34.71 23.80
N GLY A 171 -19.55 -33.74 24.66
CA GLY A 171 -18.39 -33.80 25.58
C GLY A 171 -17.00 -33.82 24.90
N GLU A 172 -16.94 -33.86 23.57
CA GLU A 172 -15.70 -33.85 22.81
C GLU A 172 -15.23 -32.40 22.56
N ASN A 173 -14.00 -32.11 22.99
CA ASN A 173 -13.37 -30.82 22.81
C ASN A 173 -12.85 -30.69 21.38
N ARG A 174 -13.61 -30.03 20.49
CA ARG A 174 -13.14 -29.72 19.13
C ARG A 174 -12.31 -28.45 19.16
N GLN A 175 -11.06 -28.55 18.69
CA GLN A 175 -10.18 -27.39 18.49
C GLN A 175 -10.47 -26.78 17.11
N GLU A 176 -10.97 -25.55 17.09
CA GLU A 176 -11.22 -24.80 15.87
C GLU A 176 -10.20 -23.67 15.75
N THR A 177 -9.56 -23.53 14.59
CA THR A 177 -8.64 -22.43 14.31
C THR A 177 -9.40 -21.30 13.65
N ILE A 178 -9.50 -20.17 14.34
CA ILE A 178 -10.17 -18.96 13.86
C ILE A 178 -9.12 -18.03 13.27
N LEU A 179 -9.33 -17.62 12.02
CA LEU A 179 -8.50 -16.67 11.29
C LEU A 179 -9.10 -15.28 11.44
N TYR A 180 -8.27 -14.30 11.82
CA TYR A 180 -8.69 -12.91 11.91
C TYR A 180 -7.59 -11.95 11.49
N ILE A 181 -7.99 -10.75 11.07
CA ILE A 181 -7.10 -9.63 10.78
C ILE A 181 -7.49 -8.45 11.65
N GLU A 182 -6.51 -7.64 12.03
CA GLU A 182 -6.74 -6.39 12.73
C GLU A 182 -6.44 -5.21 11.80
N TYR A 183 -7.41 -4.32 11.62
CA TYR A 183 -7.28 -3.12 10.80
C TYR A 183 -7.93 -1.95 11.53
N GLN A 184 -7.17 -0.87 11.74
CA GLN A 184 -7.65 0.33 12.47
C GLN A 184 -8.24 0.04 13.87
N ARG A 185 -7.72 -0.98 14.57
CA ARG A 185 -8.21 -1.49 15.87
C ARG A 185 -9.52 -2.29 15.81
N ASP A 186 -10.03 -2.58 14.62
CA ASP A 186 -11.16 -3.49 14.43
C ASP A 186 -10.68 -4.89 14.04
N HIS A 187 -11.34 -5.90 14.61
CA HIS A 187 -11.10 -7.30 14.29
C HIS A 187 -12.08 -7.79 13.24
N TYR A 188 -11.53 -8.26 12.12
CA TYR A 188 -12.30 -8.88 11.04
C TYR A 188 -12.06 -10.39 11.05
N PHE A 189 -13.13 -11.16 11.20
CA PHE A 189 -13.10 -12.61 11.27
C PHE A 189 -13.34 -13.21 9.89
N TYR A 190 -12.61 -14.28 9.59
CA TYR A 190 -12.79 -15.03 8.35
C TYR A 190 -13.88 -16.09 8.53
N SER A 191 -14.89 -16.05 7.65
CA SER A 191 -15.90 -17.10 7.54
C SER A 191 -15.54 -18.06 6.40
N PRO A 192 -15.29 -19.36 6.69
CA PRO A 192 -14.97 -20.35 5.65
C PRO A 192 -16.11 -20.55 4.64
N THR A 193 -17.37 -20.41 5.08
CA THR A 193 -18.56 -20.68 4.27
C THR A 193 -18.75 -19.64 3.17
N SER A 194 -18.60 -18.35 3.52
CA SER A 194 -18.75 -17.24 2.58
C SER A 194 -17.42 -16.79 1.95
N HIS A 195 -16.31 -17.42 2.34
CA HIS A 195 -14.95 -17.09 1.93
C HIS A 195 -14.66 -15.57 2.04
N SER A 196 -15.14 -14.98 3.15
CA SER A 196 -15.14 -13.54 3.36
C SER A 196 -14.68 -13.15 4.75
N PHE A 197 -14.00 -12.00 4.84
CA PHE A 197 -13.75 -11.30 6.10
C PHE A 197 -14.92 -10.39 6.42
N GLY A 198 -15.33 -10.35 7.68
CA GLY A 198 -16.38 -9.46 8.16
C GLY A 198 -16.18 -9.10 9.62
N LEU A 199 -16.83 -8.03 10.05
CA LEU A 199 -16.94 -7.67 11.46
C LEU A 199 -17.84 -8.68 12.18
N LEU A 200 -17.71 -8.78 13.50
CA LEU A 200 -18.69 -9.47 14.32
C LEU A 200 -20.04 -8.76 14.16
N ALA A 201 -21.07 -9.52 13.79
CA ALA A 201 -22.43 -9.01 13.80
C ALA A 201 -22.90 -8.92 15.25
N TYR A 202 -23.19 -7.72 15.73
CA TYR A 202 -23.83 -7.54 17.02
C TYR A 202 -25.35 -7.68 16.85
N PRO A 203 -26.07 -8.31 17.79
CA PRO A 203 -27.53 -8.39 17.74
C PRO A 203 -28.19 -7.01 17.65
N SER A 204 -27.58 -5.99 18.23
CA SER A 204 -28.04 -4.59 18.19
C SER A 204 -28.00 -3.98 16.78
N ASP A 205 -27.07 -4.39 15.92
CA ASP A 205 -26.97 -3.87 14.54
C ASP A 205 -28.17 -4.26 13.68
N SER A 206 -28.84 -5.35 14.06
CA SER A 206 -30.04 -5.85 13.38
C SER A 206 -31.28 -5.01 13.69
N ASN A 207 -31.14 -3.95 14.49
CA ASN A 207 -32.21 -3.12 15.04
C ASN A 207 -33.46 -3.95 15.40
N PRO A 208 -33.30 -4.97 16.26
CA PRO A 208 -34.42 -5.83 16.62
C PRO A 208 -35.48 -4.99 17.32
N HIS A 209 -36.75 -5.29 17.05
CA HIS A 209 -37.85 -4.67 17.77
C HIS A 209 -37.69 -4.95 19.28
N VAL A 210 -37.70 -3.89 20.08
CA VAL A 210 -37.72 -3.98 21.54
C VAL A 210 -39.10 -4.47 21.99
N ASP A 211 -39.18 -5.72 22.40
CA ASP A 211 -40.38 -6.32 22.97
C ASP A 211 -40.45 -6.01 24.47
N PHE A 212 -41.17 -4.94 24.82
CA PHE A 212 -41.34 -4.50 26.22
C PHE A 212 -42.18 -5.48 27.06
N ASP A 213 -43.06 -6.28 26.44
CA ASP A 213 -43.97 -7.19 27.16
C ASP A 213 -43.25 -8.38 27.81
N ASN A 214 -42.07 -8.75 27.30
CA ASN A 214 -41.25 -9.82 27.87
C ASN A 214 -40.30 -9.37 28.99
N PHE A 215 -40.11 -8.06 29.18
CA PHE A 215 -39.26 -7.53 30.24
C PHE A 215 -39.94 -7.63 31.61
N ASP A 216 -41.24 -7.31 31.69
CA ASP A 216 -42.00 -7.31 32.95
C ASP A 216 -42.21 -8.72 33.54
N ARG A 217 -42.22 -9.76 32.70
CA ARG A 217 -42.40 -11.16 33.15
C ARG A 217 -41.17 -11.80 33.79
N ASN A 218 -39.96 -11.27 33.59
CA ASN A 218 -38.73 -11.81 34.18
C ASN A 218 -38.33 -11.14 35.52
N LEU A 219 -39.13 -10.16 35.98
CA LEU A 219 -38.90 -9.41 37.23
C LEU A 219 -39.84 -9.83 38.39
N GLN A 220 -40.66 -10.87 38.20
CA GLN A 220 -41.48 -11.51 39.22
C GLN A 220 -40.93 -12.89 39.57
#